data_AF-A0A3D4ZQP9-F1
#
_entry.id   AF-A0A3D4ZQP9-F1
#
_cell.length_a   1.000
_cell.length_b   1.000
_cell.length_c   1.000
_cell.angle_alpha   90.00
_cell.angle_beta   90.00
_cell.angle_gamma   90.00
#
_symmetry.space_group_name_H-M   'P 1'
#
loop_
_entity.id
_entity.type
_entity.pdbx_description
1 polymer ?
#
loop_
_entity_poly.entity_id
_entity_poly.type
_entity_poly.pdbx_seq_one_letter_code
_entity_poly.pdbx_strand_id
1 'polypeptide(L)' 'MLDMIAVGEILIDFVSTGELQFSGTVGGAPCNALAQAAKLGSRTAFIGMVGD' A
#
# COMPACT_ATOMS: atom_id res chain seq x y z
N MET A 1 -12.69 -16.83 -6.56
CA MET A 1 -13.09 -16.24 -5.27
C MET A 1 -11.89 -15.45 -4.74
N LEU A 2 -12.12 -14.29 -4.14
CA LEU A 2 -11.09 -13.48 -3.48
C LEU A 2 -11.14 -13.77 -1.98
N ASP A 3 -9.98 -13.83 -1.34
CA ASP A 3 -9.86 -14.09 0.11
C ASP A 3 -9.92 -12.80 0.91
N MET A 4 -9.46 -11.68 0.35
CA MET A 4 -9.47 -10.38 1.00
C MET A 4 -9.68 -9.25 -0.01
N ILE A 5 -10.56 -8.31 0.34
CA ILE A 5 -10.74 -7.06 -0.40
C ILE A 5 -10.60 -5.92 0.60
N ALA A 6 -9.84 -4.89 0.27
CA ALA A 6 -9.78 -3.67 1.07
C ALA A 6 -10.12 -2.44 0.23
N VAL A 7 -10.74 -1.46 0.87
CA VAL A 7 -11.06 -0.16 0.29
C VAL A 7 -10.25 0.90 1.02
N GLY A 8 -9.68 1.85 0.30
CA GLY A 8 -9.01 2.98 0.91
C GLY A 8 -8.12 3.74 -0.05
N GLU A 9 -7.02 4.24 0.49
CA GLU A 9 -6.03 5.07 -0.21
C GLU A 9 -4.70 4.34 -0.38
N ILE A 10 -3.95 4.75 -1.42
CA ILE A 10 -2.55 4.41 -1.62
C ILE A 10 -1.77 5.70 -1.41
N LEU A 11 -0.75 5.66 -0.57
CA LEU A 11 0.04 6.83 -0.18
C LEU A 11 1.49 6.70 -0.64
N ILE A 12 2.19 7.83 -0.68
CA ILE A 12 3.65 7.89 -0.74
C ILE A 12 4.13 8.30 0.65
N ASP A 13 4.77 7.37 1.35
CA ASP A 13 5.36 7.64 2.64
C ASP A 13 6.76 8.22 2.41
N PHE A 14 7.01 9.41 2.95
CA PHE A 14 8.34 10.01 2.94
C PHE A 14 9.14 9.57 4.15
N VAL A 15 10.09 8.66 3.93
CA VAL A 15 10.99 8.16 4.97
C VAL A 15 12.25 9.01 4.96
N SER A 16 12.59 9.62 6.09
CA SER A 16 13.83 10.39 6.23
C SER A 16 15.06 9.49 6.05
N THR A 17 16.01 9.93 5.21
CA THR A 17 17.29 9.24 4.95
C THR A 17 18.51 10.10 5.31
N GLY A 18 18.30 11.31 5.85
CA GLY A 18 19.32 12.30 6.18
C GLY A 18 18.67 13.64 6.52
N GLU A 19 19.47 14.65 6.88
CA GLU A 19 18.98 15.93 7.43
C GLU A 19 17.89 16.61 6.59
N LEU A 20 17.97 16.56 5.26
CA LEU A 20 16.97 17.11 4.34
C LEU A 20 16.74 16.18 3.14
N GLN A 21 16.83 14.87 3.36
CA GLN A 21 16.63 13.87 2.31
C GLN A 21 15.52 12.91 2.73
N PHE A 22 14.64 12.63 1.77
CA PHE A 22 13.55 11.67 1.93
C PHE A 22 13.59 10.67 0.79
N SER A 23 13.39 9.40 1.12
CA SER A 23 13.07 8.36 0.16
C SER A 23 11.56 8.13 0.16
N GLY A 24 10.95 8.14 -1.02
CA GLY A 24 9.54 7.79 -1.18
C GLY A 24 9.38 6.28 -1.16
N THR A 25 8.50 5.78 -0.28
CA THR A 25 8.08 4.38 -0.24
C THR A 25 6.57 4.27 -0.42
N VAL A 26 6.08 3.15 -0.92
CA VAL A 26 4.63 2.92 -1.04
C VAL A 26 4.03 2.75 0.36
N GLY A 27 2.96 3.51 0.62
CA GLY A 27 2.23 3.54 1.89
C GLY A 27 0.74 3.25 1.72
N GLY A 28 0.02 3.39 2.83
CA GLY A 28 -1.42 3.11 2.92
C GLY A 28 -1.68 1.75 3.59
N ALA A 29 -2.27 1.78 4.79
CA ALA A 29 -2.51 0.58 5.58
C ALA A 29 -3.32 -0.51 4.84
N PRO A 30 -4.40 -0.17 4.08
CA PRO A 30 -5.15 -1.17 3.32
C PRO A 30 -4.31 -1.82 2.21
N CYS A 31 -3.54 -1.03 1.46
CA CYS A 31 -2.67 -1.53 0.40
C CYS A 31 -1.56 -2.44 0.97
N ASN A 32 -0.93 -2.03 2.06
CA ASN A 32 0.14 -2.79 2.71
C ASN A 32 -0.36 -4.15 3.23
N ALA A 33 -1.55 -4.19 3.83
CA ALA A 33 -2.16 -5.44 4.29
C ALA A 33 -2.47 -6.40 3.12
N LEU A 34 -3.11 -5.90 2.06
CA LEU A 34 -3.40 -6.70 0.86
C LEU A 34 -2.12 -7.19 0.16
N ALA A 35 -1.08 -6.35 0.10
CA ALA A 35 0.20 -6.70 -0.49
C ALA A 35 0.88 -7.82 0.31
N GLN A 36 0.85 -7.76 1.64
CA GLN A 36 1.41 -8.81 2.48
C GLN A 36 0.61 -10.11 2.37
N ALA A 37 -0.72 -10.04 2.38
CA ALA A 37 -1.58 -11.21 2.20
C ALA A 37 -1.38 -11.88 0.82
N ALA A 38 -1.21 -11.08 -0.23
CA ALA A 38 -0.88 -11.58 -1.57
C ALA A 38 0.47 -12.32 -1.60
N LYS A 39 1.50 -11.77 -0.93
CA LYS A 39 2.82 -12.43 -0.80
C LYS A 39 2.73 -13.77 -0.05
N LEU A 40 1.76 -13.92 0.86
CA LEU A 40 1.50 -15.16 1.60
C LEU A 40 0.55 -16.12 0.85
N GLY A 41 0.17 -15.81 -0.39
CA GLY A 41 -0.61 -16.70 -1.27
C GLY A 41 -2.12 -16.45 -1.29
N SER A 42 -2.62 -15.42 -0.61
CA SER A 42 -4.04 -15.05 -0.67
C SER A 42 -4.38 -14.33 -1.98
N ARG A 43 -5.56 -14.54 -2.54
CA ARG A 43 -6.10 -13.77 -3.66
C ARG A 43 -6.73 -12.49 -3.14
N THR A 44 -6.09 -11.35 -3.39
CA THR A 44 -6.52 -10.05 -2.85
C THR A 44 -7.02 -9.10 -3.94
N ALA A 45 -7.85 -8.12 -3.57
CA ALA A 45 -8.22 -7.00 -4.44
C ALA A 45 -8.31 -5.69 -3.66
N PHE A 46 -8.07 -4.57 -4.34
CA PHE A 46 -8.14 -3.23 -3.77
C PHE A 46 -9.17 -2.37 -4.52
N ILE A 47 -9.88 -1.52 -3.78
CA ILE A 47 -10.78 -0.50 -4.35
C ILE A 47 -10.35 0.85 -3.80
N GLY A 48 -10.06 1.79 -4.69
CA GLY A 48 -9.63 3.13 -4.29
C GLY A 48 -9.42 4.04 -5.48
N MET A 49 -8.88 5.23 -5.21
CA MET A 49 -8.54 6.24 -6.18
C MET A 49 -7.14 6.77 -5.86
N VAL A 50 -6.41 7.17 -6.91
CA VAL A 50 -5.15 7.90 -6.83
C VAL A 50 -5.32 9.23 -7.56
N GLY A 51 -4.36 10.15 -7.40
CA GLY A 51 -4.33 11.38 -8.20
C GLY A 51 -4.10 11.10 -9.69
N ASP A 52 -4.39 12.09 -10.53
CA ASP A 52 -4.09 12.09 -11.98
C ASP A 52 -2.58 12.13 -12.27
#